data_AF-A0A835ZQY1-F1
#
_entry.id   AF-A0A835ZQY1-F1
#
_cell.length_a   1.000
_cell.length_b   1.000
_cell.length_c   1.000
_cell.angle_alpha   90.00
_cell.angle_beta   90.00
_cell.angle_gamma   90.00
#
_symmetry.space_group_name_H-M   'P 1'
#
loop_
_entity.id
_entity.type
_entity.pdbx_description
1 polymer ?
#
loop_
_entity_poly.entity_id
_entity_poly.type
_entity_poly.pdbx_seq_one_letter_code
_entity_poly.pdbx_strand_id
1 'polypeptide(L)'
;MERTRAEVDATLQTAKLDAAELLPAVHCLRFGPSAASDVCLLELEPALCGRLQAGHSLQIRGDKDEQAVLCSEDKTYDLKVADTSSMLLFIPGCKIPEQLKMEETHSNIIHTEIFGFSNNYWELRRCRPKLKKLKKLLMENTYEGPGSEKEKDSSHLKYTTEDLLDQIQASEEEIMTQLQVLNACEIGGY
;
A
#
# COMPACT_ATOMS: atom_id res chain seq x y z
N MET A 1 -23.06 -18.70 -16.08
CA MET A 1 -23.80 -18.71 -17.36
C MET A 1 -23.26 -17.58 -18.19
N GLU A 2 -22.76 -17.86 -19.39
CA GLU A 2 -22.15 -16.86 -20.27
C GLU A 2 -23.25 -16.22 -21.13
N ARG A 3 -23.25 -14.89 -21.22
CA ARG A 3 -24.23 -14.14 -22.04
C ARG A 3 -23.96 -14.36 -23.52
N THR A 4 -25.02 -14.59 -24.28
CA THR A 4 -24.99 -14.77 -25.73
C THR A 4 -25.17 -13.44 -26.47
N ARG A 5 -24.86 -13.42 -27.77
CA ARG A 5 -25.03 -12.23 -28.62
C ARG A 5 -26.49 -11.79 -28.75
N ALA A 6 -27.40 -12.75 -28.86
CA ALA A 6 -28.82 -12.46 -28.89
C ALA A 6 -29.30 -11.73 -27.63
N GLU A 7 -28.82 -12.14 -26.45
CA GLU A 7 -29.17 -11.48 -25.18
C GLU A 7 -28.59 -10.07 -25.06
N VAL A 8 -27.36 -9.87 -25.55
CA VAL A 8 -26.73 -8.54 -25.62
C VAL A 8 -27.51 -7.61 -26.55
N ASP A 9 -27.83 -8.05 -27.76
CA ASP A 9 -28.56 -7.23 -28.74
C ASP A 9 -29.99 -6.93 -28.24
N ALA A 10 -30.66 -7.88 -27.58
CA ALA A 10 -31.96 -7.64 -26.92
C ALA A 10 -31.86 -6.60 -25.79
N THR A 11 -30.75 -6.59 -25.04
CA THR A 11 -30.47 -5.58 -24.01
C THR A 11 -30.30 -4.19 -24.64
N LEU A 12 -29.55 -4.08 -25.74
CA LEU A 12 -29.37 -2.82 -26.48
C LEU A 12 -30.71 -2.27 -26.98
N GLN A 13 -31.56 -3.13 -27.55
CA GLN A 13 -32.90 -2.74 -28.01
C GLN A 13 -33.78 -2.22 -26.85
N THR A 14 -33.75 -2.90 -25.71
CA THR A 14 -34.52 -2.50 -24.52
C THR A 14 -34.01 -1.16 -23.97
N ALA A 15 -32.70 -0.95 -23.99
CA ALA A 15 -32.04 0.28 -23.55
C ALA A 15 -32.18 1.45 -24.55
N LYS A 16 -32.72 1.21 -25.76
CA LYS A 16 -32.85 2.18 -26.86
C LYS A 16 -31.52 2.81 -27.27
N LEU A 17 -30.44 2.01 -27.22
CA LEU A 17 -29.11 2.43 -27.64
C LEU A 17 -28.94 2.17 -29.14
N ASP A 18 -28.32 3.10 -29.86
CA ASP A 18 -27.95 2.91 -31.27
C ASP A 18 -26.65 2.11 -31.36
N ALA A 19 -26.71 0.94 -31.98
CA ALA A 19 -25.54 0.08 -32.16
C ALA A 19 -24.46 0.73 -33.05
N ALA A 20 -24.83 1.68 -33.93
CA ALA A 20 -23.88 2.39 -34.78
C ALA A 20 -23.00 3.38 -33.99
N GLU A 21 -23.44 3.81 -32.80
CA GLU A 21 -22.68 4.69 -31.91
C GLU A 21 -21.76 3.92 -30.96
N LEU A 22 -21.83 2.58 -30.95
CA LEU A 22 -21.08 1.72 -30.05
C LEU A 22 -19.94 1.01 -30.77
N LEU A 23 -18.93 0.60 -29.99
CA LEU A 23 -17.93 -0.33 -30.48
C LEU A 23 -18.56 -1.73 -30.67
N PRO A 24 -18.11 -2.50 -31.69
CA PRO A 24 -18.68 -3.80 -32.00
C PRO A 24 -18.43 -4.85 -30.90
N ALA A 25 -17.34 -4.69 -30.14
CA ALA A 25 -16.97 -5.56 -29.04
C ALA A 25 -17.77 -5.23 -27.77
N VAL A 26 -18.26 -6.27 -27.08
CA VAL A 26 -19.06 -6.13 -25.85
C VAL A 26 -18.38 -6.85 -24.69
N HIS A 27 -18.03 -6.11 -23.65
CA HIS A 27 -17.51 -6.68 -22.41
C HIS A 27 -18.66 -7.10 -21.48
N CYS A 28 -18.79 -8.40 -21.27
CA CYS A 28 -19.68 -8.98 -20.28
C CYS A 28 -18.91 -9.21 -18.97
N LEU A 29 -19.03 -8.26 -18.05
CA LEU A 29 -18.42 -8.33 -16.73
C LEU A 29 -19.22 -9.22 -15.79
N ARG A 30 -18.53 -10.09 -15.06
CA ARG A 30 -19.11 -10.91 -13.99
C ARG A 30 -18.17 -10.95 -12.79
N PHE A 31 -18.71 -11.00 -11.57
CA PHE A 31 -17.88 -11.26 -10.40
C PHE A 31 -17.33 -12.69 -10.47
N GLY A 32 -16.00 -12.82 -10.39
CA GLY A 32 -15.35 -14.12 -10.29
C GLY A 32 -15.69 -14.78 -8.94
N PRO A 33 -15.55 -16.11 -8.83
CA PRO A 33 -15.76 -16.84 -7.57
C PRO A 33 -14.80 -16.41 -6.46
N SER A 34 -13.66 -15.82 -6.84
CA SER A 34 -12.62 -15.29 -5.96
C SER A 34 -12.56 -13.77 -5.94
N ALA A 35 -13.66 -13.08 -6.30
CA ALA A 35 -13.73 -11.63 -6.21
C ALA A 35 -13.58 -11.21 -4.74
N ALA A 36 -12.34 -10.94 -4.34
CA ALA A 36 -11.96 -10.73 -2.95
C ALA A 36 -12.07 -9.24 -2.59
N SER A 37 -12.60 -8.96 -1.40
CA SER A 37 -12.57 -7.64 -0.76
C SER A 37 -11.22 -7.32 -0.11
N ASP A 38 -10.30 -8.29 -0.14
CA ASP A 38 -9.08 -8.33 0.68
C ASP A 38 -7.94 -7.53 0.02
N VAL A 39 -8.19 -7.00 -1.18
CA VAL A 39 -7.25 -6.19 -1.95
C VAL A 39 -7.50 -4.72 -1.67
N CYS A 40 -6.47 -4.01 -1.22
CA CYS A 40 -6.48 -2.57 -1.10
C CYS A 40 -5.71 -1.89 -2.23
N LEU A 41 -6.13 -0.67 -2.57
CA LEU A 41 -5.36 0.21 -3.45
C LEU A 41 -4.49 1.13 -2.61
N LEU A 42 -3.27 1.39 -3.09
CA LEU A 42 -2.36 2.36 -2.51
C LEU A 42 -1.93 3.33 -3.62
N GLU A 43 -2.22 4.60 -3.43
CA GLU A 43 -1.75 5.67 -4.30
C GLU A 43 -0.30 6.00 -3.97
N LEU A 44 0.56 5.97 -5.00
CA LEU A 44 1.99 6.24 -4.88
C LEU A 44 2.39 7.38 -5.80
N GLU A 45 3.19 8.31 -5.27
CA GLU A 45 3.85 9.30 -6.10
C GLU A 45 4.84 8.64 -7.08
N PRO A 46 5.11 9.23 -8.25
CA PRO A 46 6.00 8.63 -9.26
C PRO A 46 7.38 8.24 -8.73
N ALA A 47 7.92 9.01 -7.78
CA ALA A 47 9.21 8.72 -7.15
C ALA A 47 9.19 7.41 -6.34
N LEU A 48 8.14 7.19 -5.54
CA LEU A 48 7.98 5.94 -4.78
C LEU A 48 7.69 4.75 -5.70
N CYS A 49 6.89 4.96 -6.74
CA CYS A 49 6.64 3.93 -7.75
C CYS A 49 7.95 3.49 -8.43
N GLY A 50 8.79 4.43 -8.84
CA GLY A 50 10.10 4.14 -9.43
C GLY A 50 11.02 3.36 -8.49
N ARG A 51 10.98 3.65 -7.19
CA ARG A 51 11.75 2.88 -6.18
C ARG A 51 11.27 1.44 -6.05
N LEU A 52 9.96 1.22 -5.95
CA LEU A 52 9.39 -0.14 -5.91
C LEU A 52 9.74 -0.93 -7.17
N GLN A 53 9.64 -0.30 -8.35
CA GLN A 53 10.00 -0.91 -9.63
C GLN A 53 11.50 -1.26 -9.72
N ALA A 54 12.36 -0.49 -9.06
CA ALA A 54 13.79 -0.78 -8.94
C ALA A 54 14.11 -1.89 -7.91
N GLY A 55 13.11 -2.44 -7.22
CA GLY A 55 13.27 -3.53 -6.26
C GLY A 55 13.47 -3.08 -4.81
N HIS A 56 13.33 -1.79 -4.52
CA HIS A 56 13.31 -1.32 -3.13
C HIS A 56 12.00 -1.72 -2.44
N SER A 57 12.04 -1.91 -1.12
CA SER A 57 10.87 -2.24 -0.31
C SER A 57 10.32 -1.01 0.41
N LEU A 58 9.04 -1.06 0.74
CA LEU A 58 8.37 -0.13 1.66
C LEU A 58 7.89 -0.95 2.86
N GLN A 59 7.98 -0.38 4.06
CA GLN A 59 7.66 -1.06 5.31
C GLN A 59 6.52 -0.34 6.02
N ILE A 60 5.53 -1.08 6.50
CA ILE A 60 4.47 -0.52 7.33
C ILE A 60 4.92 -0.64 8.79
N ARG A 61 4.93 0.47 9.52
CA ARG A 61 5.42 0.55 10.90
C ARG A 61 4.39 1.21 11.83
N GLY A 62 4.40 0.79 13.10
CA GLY A 62 3.53 1.32 14.15
C GLY A 62 2.96 0.22 15.05
N ASP A 63 2.81 0.55 16.33
CA ASP A 63 2.19 -0.37 17.29
C ASP A 63 0.69 -0.54 17.05
N LYS A 64 0.11 -1.58 17.65
CA LYS A 64 -1.33 -1.90 17.56
C LYS A 64 -2.25 -0.75 17.98
N ASP A 65 -1.78 0.10 18.89
CA ASP A 65 -2.54 1.24 19.43
C ASP A 65 -2.23 2.57 18.71
N GLU A 66 -1.40 2.53 17.66
CA GLU A 66 -0.96 3.68 16.89
C GLU A 66 -1.48 3.63 15.44
N GLN A 67 -1.64 4.78 14.79
CA GLN A 67 -1.95 4.81 13.36
C GLN A 67 -0.72 4.40 12.56
N ALA A 68 -0.81 3.35 11.75
CA ALA A 68 0.30 2.88 10.92
C ALA A 68 0.85 3.98 9.99
N VAL A 69 2.17 3.95 9.77
CA VAL A 69 2.88 4.75 8.77
C VAL A 69 3.52 3.83 7.74
N LEU A 70 3.71 4.34 6.54
CA LEU A 70 4.54 3.69 5.52
C LEU A 70 5.91 4.35 5.49
N CYS A 71 6.96 3.55 5.60
CA CYS A 71 8.33 4.00 5.56
C CYS A 71 9.00 3.49 4.30
N SER A 72 9.68 4.40 3.62
CA SER A 72 10.79 4.04 2.74
C SER A 72 12.08 4.01 3.55
N GLU A 73 13.22 3.80 2.90
CA GLU A 73 14.54 3.81 3.55
C GLU A 73 14.83 5.13 4.30
N ASP A 74 14.42 6.27 3.72
CA ASP A 74 14.82 7.62 4.12
C ASP A 74 13.67 8.53 4.57
N LYS A 75 12.42 8.10 4.38
CA LYS A 75 11.23 8.94 4.60
C LYS A 75 10.06 8.17 5.18
N THR A 76 9.29 8.88 6.02
CA THR A 76 8.03 8.41 6.60
C THR A 76 6.81 9.10 5.99
N TYR A 77 5.75 8.33 5.80
CA TYR A 77 4.49 8.75 5.20
C TYR A 77 3.31 8.28 6.07
N ASP A 78 2.38 9.17 6.37
CA ASP A 78 1.10 8.80 6.96
C ASP A 78 0.24 8.06 5.93
N LEU A 79 -0.43 6.98 6.36
CA LEU A 79 -1.43 6.25 5.60
C LEU A 79 -2.82 6.82 5.89
N LYS A 80 -3.54 7.26 4.84
CA LYS A 80 -4.91 7.78 4.98
C LYS A 80 -5.85 7.07 4.02
N VAL A 81 -7.01 6.66 4.51
CA VAL A 81 -8.07 6.13 3.64
C VAL A 81 -8.82 7.28 2.99
N ALA A 82 -8.97 7.22 1.68
CA ALA A 82 -9.82 8.09 0.88
C ALA A 82 -10.99 7.28 0.33
N ASP A 83 -12.20 7.54 0.86
CA ASP A 83 -13.42 6.91 0.38
C ASP A 83 -13.86 7.52 -0.96
N THR A 84 -14.32 6.67 -1.88
CA THR A 84 -14.84 7.07 -3.18
C THR A 84 -16.35 6.85 -3.24
N SER A 85 -17.08 7.77 -3.87
CA SER A 85 -18.52 7.59 -4.13
C SER A 85 -18.82 6.53 -5.19
N SER A 86 -17.78 6.10 -5.92
CA SER A 86 -17.84 5.09 -6.97
C SER A 86 -17.08 3.84 -6.55
N MET A 87 -17.52 2.69 -7.04
CA MET A 87 -16.80 1.42 -6.86
C MET A 87 -15.74 1.26 -7.94
N LEU A 88 -14.50 1.03 -7.51
CA LEU A 88 -13.37 0.70 -8.38
C LEU A 88 -13.36 -0.81 -8.61
N LEU A 89 -13.40 -1.24 -9.87
CA LEU A 89 -13.38 -2.66 -10.24
C LEU A 89 -12.00 -3.06 -10.75
N PHE A 90 -11.46 -4.16 -10.25
CA PHE A 90 -10.19 -4.72 -10.69
C PHE A 90 -10.47 -5.80 -11.72
N ILE A 91 -10.12 -5.52 -12.97
CA ILE A 91 -10.45 -6.38 -14.10
C ILE A 91 -9.14 -6.63 -14.89
N PRO A 92 -8.34 -7.62 -14.48
CA PRO A 92 -7.08 -7.94 -15.16
C PRO A 92 -7.31 -8.23 -16.64
N GLY A 93 -6.51 -7.62 -17.52
CA GLY A 93 -6.62 -7.82 -18.96
C GLY A 93 -7.87 -7.22 -19.61
N CYS A 94 -8.62 -6.37 -18.90
CA CYS A 94 -9.72 -5.61 -19.51
C CYS A 94 -9.20 -4.70 -20.62
N LYS A 95 -9.81 -4.77 -21.79
CA LYS A 95 -9.40 -3.95 -22.94
C LYS A 95 -10.13 -2.62 -22.92
N ILE A 96 -9.36 -1.53 -23.05
CA ILE A 96 -9.93 -0.19 -23.20
C ILE A 96 -10.37 0.05 -24.66
N PRO A 97 -11.29 1.00 -24.90
CA PRO A 97 -11.80 1.31 -26.24
C PRO A 97 -10.71 1.51 -27.31
N GLU A 98 -9.58 2.13 -26.95
CA GLU A 98 -8.44 2.38 -27.83
C GLU A 98 -7.79 1.08 -28.32
N GLN A 99 -7.65 0.09 -27.43
CA GLN A 99 -7.08 -1.22 -27.77
C GLN A 99 -8.04 -2.03 -28.64
N LEU A 100 -9.34 -1.94 -28.36
CA LEU A 100 -10.37 -2.62 -29.15
C LEU A 100 -10.45 -2.09 -30.59
N LYS A 101 -10.18 -0.80 -30.81
CA LYS A 101 -10.18 -0.20 -32.16
C LYS A 101 -9.01 -0.67 -33.03
N MET A 102 -7.91 -1.13 -32.42
CA MET A 102 -6.73 -1.60 -33.14
C MET A 102 -6.84 -3.06 -33.59
N GLU A 103 -7.76 -3.83 -33.00
CA GLU A 103 -7.99 -5.22 -33.38
C GLU A 103 -9.03 -5.27 -34.52
N GLU A 104 -8.66 -5.83 -35.68
CA GLU A 104 -9.56 -6.02 -36.84
C GLU A 104 -10.68 -7.06 -36.57
N THR A 105 -10.77 -7.60 -35.36
CA THR A 105 -11.75 -8.63 -35.00
C THR A 105 -13.14 -8.03 -34.82
N HIS A 106 -13.96 -8.26 -35.84
CA HIS A 106 -15.39 -7.96 -35.86
C HIS A 106 -16.14 -8.64 -34.70
N SER A 107 -16.86 -7.83 -33.91
CA SER A 107 -18.00 -8.21 -33.06
C SER A 107 -17.84 -9.42 -32.13
N ASN A 108 -16.89 -9.39 -31.21
CA ASN A 108 -16.76 -10.41 -30.17
C ASN A 108 -17.40 -9.99 -28.85
N ILE A 109 -18.09 -10.94 -28.20
CA ILE A 109 -18.40 -10.85 -26.77
C ILE A 109 -17.17 -11.27 -26.00
N ILE A 110 -16.71 -10.40 -25.12
CA ILE A 110 -15.58 -10.64 -24.24
C ILE A 110 -16.14 -10.87 -22.84
N HIS A 111 -16.04 -12.10 -22.35
CA HIS A 111 -16.38 -12.40 -20.97
C HIS A 111 -15.18 -12.12 -20.08
N THR A 112 -15.38 -11.28 -19.07
CA THR A 112 -14.29 -10.91 -18.16
C THR A 112 -14.75 -11.03 -16.73
N GLU A 113 -13.90 -11.65 -15.90
CA GLU A 113 -14.13 -11.76 -14.47
C GLU A 113 -13.57 -10.53 -13.75
N ILE A 114 -14.36 -9.98 -12.84
CA ILE A 114 -13.93 -8.99 -11.88
C ILE A 114 -13.15 -9.75 -10.80
N PHE A 115 -11.87 -9.42 -10.66
CA PHE A 115 -10.94 -10.00 -9.68
C PHE A 115 -11.16 -9.46 -8.27
N GLY A 116 -11.58 -8.20 -8.17
CA GLY A 116 -11.83 -7.56 -6.89
C GLY A 116 -12.45 -6.19 -7.09
N PHE A 117 -12.79 -5.54 -6.00
CA PHE A 117 -13.31 -4.20 -6.03
C PHE A 117 -12.94 -3.46 -4.75
N SER A 118 -12.93 -2.13 -4.81
CA SER A 118 -12.79 -1.29 -3.62
C SER A 118 -13.66 -0.04 -3.74
N ASN A 119 -14.15 0.44 -2.60
CA ASN A 119 -14.81 1.73 -2.45
C ASN A 119 -13.91 2.79 -1.79
N ASN A 120 -12.64 2.46 -1.61
CA ASN A 120 -11.64 3.38 -1.08
C ASN A 120 -10.24 3.04 -1.60
N TYR A 121 -9.30 3.93 -1.34
CA TYR A 121 -7.88 3.70 -1.55
C TYR A 121 -7.08 4.37 -0.45
N TRP A 122 -5.84 3.92 -0.26
CA TRP A 122 -4.90 4.52 0.68
C TRP A 122 -4.09 5.60 -0.03
N GLU A 123 -4.05 6.78 0.55
CA GLU A 123 -3.19 7.90 0.17
C GLU A 123 -1.99 7.97 1.10
N LEU A 124 -0.83 8.28 0.52
CA LEU A 124 0.37 8.61 1.28
C LEU A 124 0.54 10.10 1.44
N ARG A 125 0.78 10.55 2.67
CA ARG A 125 1.18 11.94 2.94
C ARG A 125 2.50 11.97 3.68
N ARG A 126 3.51 12.59 3.08
CA ARG A 126 4.80 12.78 3.73
C ARG A 126 4.60 13.48 5.08
N CYS A 127 5.11 12.88 6.14
CA CYS A 127 4.98 13.40 7.49
C CYS A 127 6.34 13.52 8.16
N ARG A 128 6.37 14.06 9.38
CA ARG A 128 7.58 14.08 10.21
C ARG A 128 7.63 12.78 11.02
N PRO A 129 8.80 12.13 11.12
CA PRO A 129 8.95 10.90 11.88
C PRO A 129 8.65 11.14 13.37
N LYS A 130 7.95 10.21 14.02
CA LYS A 130 7.51 10.37 15.42
C LYS A 130 8.58 9.92 16.41
N LEU A 131 9.70 10.62 16.39
CA LEU A 131 10.91 10.29 17.14
C LEU A 131 10.86 10.57 18.66
N LYS A 132 9.74 11.13 19.16
CA LYS A 132 9.56 11.34 20.61
C LYS A 132 9.58 10.04 21.39
N LYS A 133 9.02 8.98 20.80
CA LYS A 133 8.97 7.63 21.40
C LYS A 133 10.37 7.03 21.51
N LEU A 134 11.19 7.17 20.46
CA LEU A 134 12.60 6.75 20.47
C LEU A 134 13.37 7.38 21.65
N LYS A 135 13.23 8.70 21.82
CA LYS A 135 13.87 9.39 22.95
C LYS A 135 13.39 8.86 24.31
N LYS A 136 12.10 8.57 24.45
CA LYS A 136 11.54 8.02 25.70
C LYS A 136 12.13 6.64 26.01
N LEU A 137 12.16 5.74 25.04
CA LEU A 137 12.70 4.38 25.20
C LEU A 137 14.18 4.42 25.61
N LEU A 138 14.99 5.24 24.94
CA LEU A 138 16.42 5.36 25.28
C LEU A 138 16.67 5.99 26.65
N MET A 139 15.75 6.83 27.13
CA MET A 139 15.84 7.44 28.47
C MET A 139 15.49 6.46 29.60
N GLU A 140 14.86 5.33 29.31
CA GLU A 140 14.55 4.30 30.31
C GLU A 140 15.82 3.59 30.82
N ASN A 141 16.85 3.53 29.98
CA ASN A 141 18.15 2.94 30.33
C ASN A 141 19.32 3.76 29.78
N THR A 142 19.63 4.88 30.45
CA THR A 142 20.80 5.69 30.11
C THR A 142 22.10 5.04 30.58
N TYR A 143 23.07 4.97 29.67
CA TYR A 143 24.42 4.52 29.97
C TYR A 143 25.11 5.41 31.02
N GLU A 144 25.62 4.80 32.10
CA GLU A 144 26.27 5.50 33.23
C GLU A 144 27.79 5.32 33.26
N GLY A 145 28.37 4.68 32.24
CA GLY A 145 29.81 4.42 32.16
C GLY A 145 30.22 3.03 32.64
N PRO A 146 31.42 2.56 32.28
CA PRO A 146 31.84 1.17 32.45
C PRO A 146 32.07 0.74 33.91
N GLY A 147 32.13 1.70 34.83
CA GLY A 147 32.30 1.45 36.27
C GLY A 147 30.99 1.37 37.05
N SER A 148 29.83 1.66 36.43
CA SER A 148 28.56 1.69 37.13
C SER A 148 28.10 0.26 37.50
N GLU A 149 27.36 0.12 38.60
CA GLU A 149 26.78 -1.17 38.98
C GLU A 149 25.63 -1.58 38.04
N LYS A 150 24.96 -0.60 37.41
CA LYS A 150 23.92 -0.84 36.39
C LYS A 150 24.47 -1.59 35.18
N GLU A 151 25.68 -1.27 34.72
CA GLU A 151 26.27 -1.98 33.56
C GLU A 151 26.66 -3.44 33.88
N LYS A 152 26.72 -3.82 35.16
CA LYS A 152 26.96 -5.21 35.60
C LYS A 152 25.66 -6.02 35.66
N ASP A 153 24.52 -5.36 35.67
CA ASP A 153 23.20 -5.98 35.75
C ASP A 153 22.59 -6.09 34.35
N SER A 154 22.47 -7.31 33.84
CA SER A 154 21.90 -7.59 32.51
C SER A 154 20.37 -7.47 32.46
N SER A 155 19.72 -7.09 33.56
CA SER A 155 18.26 -6.98 33.66
C SER A 155 17.68 -5.70 33.03
N HIS A 156 18.52 -4.72 32.68
CA HIS A 156 18.07 -3.48 32.09
C HIS A 156 17.67 -3.65 30.63
N LEU A 157 16.56 -3.00 30.24
CA LEU A 157 16.05 -3.01 28.87
C LEU A 157 17.08 -2.40 27.91
N LYS A 158 17.39 -3.17 26.88
CA LYS A 158 18.28 -2.84 25.78
C LYS A 158 17.53 -3.07 24.48
N TYR A 159 17.77 -2.25 23.48
CA TYR A 159 17.01 -2.28 22.24
C TYR A 159 17.96 -2.49 21.08
N THR A 160 17.73 -3.53 20.27
CA THR A 160 18.43 -3.66 19.00
C THR A 160 17.89 -2.64 18.00
N THR A 161 18.60 -2.43 16.88
CA THR A 161 18.08 -1.63 15.77
C THR A 161 16.73 -2.17 15.29
N GLU A 162 16.57 -3.50 15.20
CA GLU A 162 15.31 -4.13 14.80
C GLU A 162 14.17 -3.81 15.78
N ASP A 163 14.42 -3.90 17.09
CA ASP A 163 13.41 -3.54 18.11
C ASP A 163 12.94 -2.09 17.97
N LEU A 164 13.86 -1.18 17.65
CA LEU A 164 13.54 0.22 17.42
C LEU A 164 12.75 0.40 16.12
N LEU A 165 13.10 -0.31 15.04
CA LEU A 165 12.39 -0.22 13.76
C LEU A 165 10.95 -0.75 13.86
N ASP A 166 10.72 -1.77 14.69
CA ASP A 166 9.38 -2.34 14.91
C ASP A 166 8.47 -1.41 15.71
N GLN A 167 9.02 -0.68 16.68
CA GLN A 167 8.23 0.17 17.59
C GLN A 167 8.13 1.63 17.14
N ILE A 168 9.09 2.14 16.36
CA ILE A 168 9.16 3.57 16.04
C ILE A 168 8.57 3.85 14.66
N GLN A 169 7.65 4.81 14.63
CA GLN A 169 7.00 5.30 13.41
C GLN A 169 7.92 6.28 12.65
N ALA A 170 9.01 5.76 12.11
CA ALA A 170 10.02 6.49 11.37
C ALA A 170 10.72 5.56 10.37
N SER A 171 11.36 6.11 9.34
CA SER A 171 12.26 5.34 8.48
C SER A 171 13.56 4.97 9.21
N GLU A 172 14.30 4.01 8.67
CA GLU A 172 15.57 3.58 9.25
C GLU A 172 16.58 4.73 9.31
N GLU A 173 16.75 5.48 8.22
CA GLU A 173 17.68 6.61 8.19
C GLU A 173 17.30 7.70 9.19
N GLU A 174 16.00 7.97 9.37
CA GLU A 174 15.50 8.95 10.35
C GLU A 174 15.77 8.49 11.79
N ILE A 175 15.64 7.19 12.09
CA ILE A 175 15.96 6.61 13.41
C ILE A 175 17.46 6.72 13.66
N MET A 176 18.29 6.29 12.72
CA MET A 176 19.75 6.32 12.86
C MET A 176 20.28 7.74 13.02
N THR A 177 19.74 8.69 12.25
CA THR A 177 20.07 10.11 12.41
C THR A 177 19.70 10.62 13.79
N GLN A 178 18.53 10.25 14.31
CA GLN A 178 18.10 10.67 15.64
C GLN A 178 18.92 10.02 16.76
N LEU A 179 19.34 8.77 16.61
CA LEU A 179 20.25 8.10 17.55
C LEU A 179 21.56 8.86 17.68
N GLN A 180 22.14 9.31 16.57
CA GLN A 180 23.34 10.15 16.56
C GLN A 180 23.10 11.49 17.29
N VAL A 181 21.98 12.15 17.03
CA VAL A 181 21.62 13.42 17.70
C VAL A 181 21.47 13.24 19.22
N LEU A 182 20.99 12.08 19.66
CA LEU A 182 20.82 11.74 21.08
C LEU A 182 22.12 11.22 21.73
N ASN A 183 23.20 11.06 20.97
CA ASN A 183 24.42 10.38 21.41
C ASN A 183 24.14 8.98 21.99
N ALA A 184 23.22 8.25 21.36
CA ALA A 184 22.96 6.87 21.71
C ALA A 184 24.24 6.03 21.49
N CYS A 185 24.49 5.09 22.40
CA CYS A 185 25.66 4.23 22.36
C CYS A 185 25.22 2.82 21.97
N GLU A 186 25.95 2.21 21.04
CA GLU A 186 25.79 0.80 20.71
C GLU A 186 26.81 -0.02 21.52
N ILE A 187 26.35 -0.94 22.36
CA ILE A 187 27.16 -1.78 23.25
C ILE A 187 26.73 -3.23 23.11
N GLY A 188 27.54 -4.01 22.38
CA GLY A 188 27.29 -5.44 22.20
C GLY A 188 26.07 -5.75 21.35
N GLY A 189 25.74 -4.89 20.37
CA GLY A 189 24.61 -5.05 19.44
C GLY A 189 23.28 -4.45 19.91
N TYR A 190 23.33 -3.58 20.93
CA TYR A 190 22.19 -2.89 21.55
C TYR A 190 22.48 -1.43 21.79
#